data_AF-A0A133VD42-F1
#
_entry.id   AF-A0A133VD42-F1
#
_cell.length_a   1.000
_cell.length_b   1.000
_cell.length_c   1.000
_cell.angle_alpha   90.00
_cell.angle_beta   90.00
_cell.angle_gamma   90.00
#
_symmetry.space_group_name_H-M   'P 1'
#
loop_
_entity.id
_entity.type
_entity.pdbx_description
1 polymer ?
#
loop_
_entity_poly.entity_id
_entity_poly.type
_entity_poly.pdbx_seq_one_letter_code
_entity_poly.pdbx_strand_id
1 'polypeptide(L)'
;MLTERETENGTEIHPFITNMDIEPDEASESYGWRWRIETNIRELEKFKPFTTSQSMELRRLYFLISMTLYNLWILTRKGNERPRAHEFKKRLKHLLTVLRVLGKEKSRPPPVPILA
;
A
#
# COMPACT_ATOMS: atom_id res chain seq x y z
N MET A 1 -22.04 -23.78 -8.43
CA MET A 1 -21.42 -23.83 -9.77
C MET A 1 -20.12 -24.61 -9.66
N LEU A 2 -19.76 -25.40 -10.67
CA LEU A 2 -18.54 -26.21 -10.68
C LEU A 2 -17.74 -25.86 -11.94
N THR A 3 -16.43 -25.71 -11.78
CA THR A 3 -15.49 -25.61 -12.90
C THR A 3 -14.54 -26.79 -12.82
N GLU A 4 -14.27 -27.42 -13.95
CA GLU A 4 -13.32 -28.53 -14.07
C GLU A 4 -12.04 -28.05 -14.77
N ARG A 5 -10.88 -28.47 -14.26
CA ARG A 5 -9.58 -28.17 -14.86
C ARG A 5 -8.73 -29.42 -14.93
N GLU A 6 -8.24 -29.74 -16.12
CA GLU A 6 -7.26 -30.79 -16.32
C GLU A 6 -5.87 -30.33 -15.84
N THR A 7 -5.29 -31.08 -14.92
CA THR A 7 -3.95 -30.83 -14.35
C THR A 7 -3.06 -32.06 -14.52
N GLU A 8 -1.77 -31.91 -14.25
CA GLU A 8 -0.81 -33.03 -14.23
C GLU A 8 -1.18 -34.14 -13.24
N ASN A 9 -2.00 -33.84 -12.23
CA ASN A 9 -2.46 -34.78 -11.20
C ASN A 9 -3.89 -35.30 -11.45
N GLY A 10 -4.48 -35.01 -12.63
CA GLY A 10 -5.85 -35.35 -13.01
C GLY A 10 -6.79 -34.15 -13.03
N THR A 11 -8.11 -34.41 -13.06
CA THR A 11 -9.15 -33.38 -13.12
C THR A 11 -9.40 -32.76 -11.74
N GLU A 12 -9.12 -31.47 -11.59
CA GLU A 12 -9.48 -30.68 -10.41
C GLU A 12 -10.89 -30.08 -10.58
N ILE A 13 -11.71 -30.19 -9.54
CA ILE A 13 -13.05 -29.61 -9.50
C ILE A 13 -13.05 -28.43 -8.52
N HIS A 14 -13.42 -27.24 -9.01
CA HIS A 14 -13.50 -26.02 -8.21
C HIS A 14 -14.97 -25.62 -7.97
N PRO A 15 -15.46 -25.70 -6.72
CA PRO A 15 -16.82 -25.29 -6.39
C PRO A 15 -16.94 -23.80 -6.07
N PHE A 16 -17.95 -23.14 -6.64
CA PHE A 16 -18.29 -21.75 -6.38
C PHE A 16 -19.75 -21.60 -5.95
N ILE A 17 -20.00 -20.69 -5.01
CA ILE A 17 -21.33 -20.28 -4.54
C ILE A 17 -21.44 -18.77 -4.75
N THR A 18 -22.47 -18.35 -5.47
CA THR A 18 -22.72 -16.94 -5.78
C THR A 18 -24.22 -16.70 -5.89
N ASN A 19 -24.65 -15.47 -5.60
CA ASN A 19 -26.01 -14.99 -5.86
C ASN A 19 -26.12 -14.28 -7.22
N MET A 20 -25.04 -14.26 -8.01
CA MET A 20 -24.99 -13.68 -9.35
C MET A 20 -25.42 -14.72 -10.38
N ASP A 21 -26.13 -14.27 -11.40
CA ASP A 21 -26.50 -15.07 -12.58
C ASP A 21 -25.35 -15.01 -13.60
N ILE A 22 -24.33 -15.85 -13.38
CA ILE A 22 -23.10 -15.90 -14.18
C ILE A 22 -22.69 -17.35 -14.41
N GLU A 23 -21.92 -17.60 -15.47
CA GLU A 23 -21.41 -18.93 -15.78
C GLU A 23 -20.28 -19.37 -14.82
N PRO A 24 -20.05 -20.68 -14.61
CA PRO A 24 -19.01 -21.17 -13.71
C PRO A 24 -17.61 -20.64 -14.02
N ASP A 25 -17.27 -20.49 -15.30
CA ASP A 25 -15.97 -19.96 -15.72
C ASP A 25 -15.81 -18.47 -15.37
N GLU A 26 -16.86 -17.67 -15.56
CA GLU A 26 -16.88 -16.25 -15.14
C GLU A 26 -16.79 -16.12 -13.62
N ALA A 27 -17.42 -17.03 -12.87
CA ALA A 27 -17.30 -17.09 -11.42
C ALA A 27 -15.85 -17.40 -11.00
N SER A 28 -15.20 -18.34 -11.69
CA SER A 28 -13.80 -18.72 -11.45
C SER A 28 -12.84 -17.57 -11.74
N GLU A 29 -12.98 -16.89 -12.87
CA GLU A 29 -12.19 -15.70 -13.22
C GLU A 29 -12.39 -14.56 -12.22
N SER A 30 -13.64 -14.27 -11.87
CA SER A 30 -14.00 -13.26 -10.87
C SER A 30 -13.38 -13.57 -9.51
N TYR A 31 -13.40 -14.83 -9.10
CA TYR A 31 -12.78 -15.28 -7.85
C TYR A 31 -11.26 -15.12 -7.85
N GLY A 32 -10.59 -15.22 -9.02
CA GLY A 32 -9.16 -14.93 -9.16
C GLY A 32 -8.77 -13.53 -8.68
N TRP A 33 -9.64 -12.53 -8.87
CA TRP A 33 -9.41 -11.16 -8.40
C TRP A 33 -9.39 -11.02 -6.88
N ARG A 34 -9.93 -11.99 -6.13
CA ARG A 34 -9.87 -12.04 -4.66
C ARG A 34 -8.44 -11.94 -4.15
N TRP A 35 -7.48 -12.58 -4.85
CA TRP A 35 -6.06 -12.56 -4.49
C TRP A 35 -5.46 -11.14 -4.54
N ARG A 36 -6.06 -10.24 -5.31
CA ARG A 36 -5.65 -8.84 -5.37
C ARG A 36 -5.81 -8.14 -4.03
N ILE A 37 -6.82 -8.49 -3.24
CA ILE A 37 -7.04 -7.92 -1.90
C ILE A 37 -5.89 -8.32 -0.97
N GLU A 38 -5.54 -9.62 -0.93
CA GLU A 38 -4.43 -10.10 -0.11
C GLU A 38 -3.10 -9.47 -0.51
N THR A 39 -2.86 -9.39 -1.82
CA THR A 39 -1.65 -8.74 -2.35
C THR A 39 -1.59 -7.27 -1.96
N ASN A 40 -2.71 -6.55 -2.07
CA ASN A 40 -2.78 -5.15 -1.67
C ASN A 40 -2.57 -4.95 -0.17
N ILE A 41 -3.14 -5.81 0.67
CA ILE A 41 -2.92 -5.79 2.13
C ILE A 41 -1.43 -6.00 2.43
N ARG A 42 -0.80 -7.00 1.80
CA ARG A 42 0.64 -7.29 1.97
C ARG A 42 1.52 -6.12 1.56
N GLU A 43 1.17 -5.39 0.49
CA GLU A 43 1.90 -4.18 0.08
C GLU A 43 1.63 -2.98 1.00
N LEU A 44 0.38 -2.80 1.47
CA LEU A 44 0.00 -1.75 2.42
C LEU A 44 0.76 -1.90 3.75
N GLU A 45 0.89 -3.13 4.25
CA GLU A 45 1.62 -3.41 5.49
C GLU A 45 3.08 -2.97 5.43
N LYS A 46 3.70 -2.96 4.24
CA LYS A 46 5.07 -2.43 4.07
C LYS A 46 5.16 -0.94 4.36
N PHE A 47 4.06 -0.19 4.35
CA PHE A 47 4.01 1.23 4.73
C PHE A 47 3.70 1.43 6.22
N LYS A 48 3.19 0.40 6.90
CA LYS A 48 2.79 0.48 8.30
C LYS A 48 4.00 0.60 9.23
N PRO A 49 4.06 1.63 10.09
CA PRO A 49 5.10 1.70 11.11
C PRO A 49 4.80 0.71 12.23
N PHE A 50 5.85 0.16 12.83
CA PHE A 50 5.74 -0.61 14.07
C PHE A 50 5.56 0.34 15.25
N THR A 51 4.61 0.03 16.14
CA THR A 51 4.39 0.77 17.38
C THR A 51 4.01 -0.18 18.50
N THR A 52 4.51 0.08 19.70
CA THR A 52 4.12 -0.61 20.94
C THR A 52 3.05 0.15 21.71
N SER A 53 2.64 1.33 21.24
CA SER A 53 1.64 2.16 21.93
C SER A 53 0.29 1.45 22.01
N GLN A 54 -0.35 1.53 23.18
CA GLN A 54 -1.70 1.02 23.41
C GLN A 54 -2.78 2.04 23.01
N SER A 55 -2.42 3.31 22.76
CA SER A 55 -3.38 4.34 22.34
C SER A 55 -3.95 4.02 20.96
N MET A 56 -5.27 3.89 20.89
CA MET A 56 -5.99 3.69 19.63
C MET A 56 -5.91 4.90 18.71
N GLU A 57 -5.77 6.11 19.24
CA GLU A 57 -5.57 7.33 18.46
C GLU A 57 -4.26 7.29 17.68
N LEU A 58 -3.17 6.91 18.34
CA LEU A 58 -1.86 6.75 17.70
C LEU A 58 -1.88 5.63 16.66
N ARG A 59 -2.53 4.49 16.96
CA ARG A 59 -2.70 3.40 15.99
C ARG A 59 -3.47 3.84 14.75
N ARG A 60 -4.55 4.62 14.92
CA ARG A 60 -5.32 5.19 13.81
C ARG A 60 -4.49 6.19 13.00
N LEU A 61 -3.76 7.09 13.67
CA LEU A 61 -2.89 8.05 12.98
C LEU A 61 -1.85 7.34 12.10
N TYR A 62 -1.19 6.31 12.64
CA TYR A 62 -0.24 5.51 11.87
C TYR A 62 -0.88 4.78 10.70
N PHE A 63 -2.09 4.24 10.89
CA PHE A 63 -2.85 3.63 9.80
C PHE A 63 -3.15 4.65 8.69
N LEU A 64 -3.62 5.85 9.03
CA LEU A 64 -3.91 6.91 8.06
C LEU A 64 -2.67 7.35 7.27
N ILE A 65 -1.53 7.49 7.96
CA ILE A 65 -0.24 7.79 7.29
C ILE A 65 0.13 6.67 6.31
N SER A 66 -0.05 5.40 6.73
CA SER A 66 0.26 4.23 5.90
C SER A 66 -0.60 4.18 4.64
N MET A 67 -1.91 4.41 4.78
CA MET A 67 -2.85 4.50 3.66
C MET A 67 -2.50 5.63 2.70
N THR A 68 -2.12 6.80 3.24
CA THR A 68 -1.69 7.94 2.44
C THR A 68 -0.46 7.60 1.61
N LEU A 69 0.55 6.97 2.21
CA LEU A 69 1.77 6.56 1.50
C LEU A 69 1.51 5.47 0.47
N TYR A 70 0.65 4.49 0.78
CA TYR A 70 0.24 3.46 -0.16
C TYR A 70 -0.47 4.07 -1.38
N ASN A 71 -1.43 4.96 -1.17
CA ASN A 71 -2.14 5.64 -2.26
C ASN A 71 -1.20 6.50 -3.11
N LEU A 72 -0.27 7.23 -2.48
CA LEU A 72 0.75 7.98 -3.20
C LEU A 72 1.66 7.07 -4.05
N TRP A 73 2.01 5.90 -3.54
CA TRP A 73 2.76 4.89 -4.30
C TRP A 73 1.95 4.39 -5.51
N ILE A 74 0.67 4.03 -5.34
CA ILE A 74 -0.23 3.61 -6.43
C ILE A 74 -0.30 4.67 -7.53
N LEU A 75 -0.47 5.95 -7.16
CA LEU A 75 -0.48 7.07 -8.11
C LEU A 75 0.86 7.23 -8.83
N THR A 76 1.97 7.04 -8.13
CA THR A 76 3.32 7.18 -8.70
C THR A 76 3.65 6.07 -9.70
N ARG A 77 3.20 4.82 -9.47
CA ARG A 77 3.46 3.70 -10.38
C ARG A 77 2.62 3.74 -11.66
N LYS A 78 1.48 4.45 -11.67
CA LYS A 78 0.58 4.58 -12.85
C LYS A 78 0.28 3.24 -13.54
N GLY A 79 -0.09 2.22 -12.76
CA GLY A 79 -0.38 0.87 -13.26
C GLY A 79 0.84 -0.02 -13.52
N ASN A 80 2.03 0.54 -13.72
CA ASN A 80 3.26 -0.22 -13.99
C ASN A 80 3.68 -1.11 -12.82
N GLU A 81 4.48 -2.14 -13.09
CA GLU A 81 5.05 -3.01 -12.05
C GLU A 81 6.00 -2.26 -11.11
N ARG A 82 6.67 -1.23 -11.63
CA ARG A 82 7.64 -0.41 -10.89
C ARG A 82 7.18 1.05 -10.74
N PRO A 83 7.61 1.74 -9.67
CA PRO A 83 8.47 1.23 -8.58
C PRO A 83 7.73 0.24 -7.68
N ARG A 84 8.44 -0.76 -7.13
CA ARG A 84 7.89 -1.59 -6.05
C ARG A 84 7.78 -0.77 -4.75
N ALA A 85 6.93 -1.16 -3.81
CA ALA A 85 6.69 -0.40 -2.58
C ALA A 85 7.98 -0.01 -1.83
N HIS A 86 8.94 -0.95 -1.72
CA HIS A 86 10.24 -0.68 -1.07
C HIS A 86 11.11 0.32 -1.85
N GLU A 87 11.08 0.29 -3.19
CA GLU A 87 11.80 1.22 -4.05
C GLU A 87 11.24 2.64 -3.92
N PHE A 88 9.90 2.75 -3.87
CA PHE A 88 9.22 4.00 -3.59
C PHE A 88 9.60 4.56 -2.21
N LYS A 89 9.58 3.75 -1.15
CA LYS A 89 10.02 4.17 0.19
C LYS A 89 11.47 4.64 0.19
N LYS A 90 12.36 3.94 -0.53
CA LYS A 90 13.76 4.34 -0.68
C LYS A 90 13.85 5.72 -1.34
N ARG A 91 13.17 5.95 -2.47
CA ARG A 91 13.16 7.25 -3.17
C ARG A 91 12.59 8.36 -2.29
N LEU A 92 11.46 8.12 -1.62
CA LEU A 92 10.85 9.08 -0.71
C LEU A 92 11.80 9.49 0.41
N LYS A 93 12.52 8.54 1.01
CA LYS A 93 13.53 8.82 2.03
C LYS A 93 14.63 9.76 1.52
N HIS A 94 15.15 9.52 0.31
CA HIS A 94 16.15 10.40 -0.29
C HIS A 94 15.60 11.81 -0.53
N LEU A 95 14.39 11.92 -1.10
CA LEU A 95 13.73 13.21 -1.33
C LEU A 95 13.55 14.00 -0.04
N LEU A 96 13.05 13.35 1.02
CA LEU A 96 12.88 13.99 2.33
C LEU A 96 14.22 14.43 2.94
N THR A 97 15.28 13.64 2.77
CA THR A 97 16.63 14.04 3.22
C THR A 97 17.12 15.26 2.46
N VAL A 98 16.96 15.30 1.14
CA VAL A 98 17.37 16.45 0.30
C VAL A 98 16.59 17.70 0.70
N LEU A 99 15.26 17.61 0.84
CA LEU A 99 14.41 18.71 1.29
C LEU A 99 14.79 19.21 2.68
N ARG A 100 15.17 18.30 3.59
CA ARG A 100 15.65 18.68 4.93
C ARG A 100 16.97 19.44 4.88
N VAL A 101 17.89 19.08 3.98
CA VAL A 101 19.17 19.77 3.81
C VAL A 101 18.97 21.15 3.20
N LEU A 102 18.21 21.24 2.11
CA LEU A 102 17.89 22.52 1.43
C LEU A 102 17.07 23.45 2.34
N GLY A 103 16.13 22.91 3.10
CA GLY A 103 15.27 23.68 3.99
C GLY A 103 15.96 24.25 5.24
N LYS A 104 17.19 23.80 5.57
CA LYS A 104 17.98 24.32 6.70
C LYS A 104 18.65 25.67 6.43
N GLU A 105 18.53 26.21 5.22
CA GLU A 105 19.24 27.43 4.82
C GLU A 105 18.59 28.73 5.36
N LYS A 106 17.34 28.69 5.86
CA LYS A 106 16.77 29.85 6.58
C LYS A 106 17.32 29.92 8.00
N SER A 107 18.48 30.56 8.17
CA SER A 107 18.93 31.03 9.47
C SER A 107 17.84 31.92 10.09
N ARG A 108 17.54 31.69 11.37
CA ARG A 108 16.66 32.60 12.11
C ARG A 108 17.39 33.96 12.15
N PRO A 109 16.76 35.08 11.75
CA PRO A 109 17.41 36.37 11.88
C PRO A 109 17.83 36.58 13.35
N PRO A 110 18.97 37.25 13.60
CA PRO A 110 19.43 37.50 14.95
C PRO A 110 18.31 38.19 15.76
N PRO A 111 18.17 37.87 17.06
CA PRO A 111 17.18 38.54 17.89
C PRO A 111 17.39 40.05 17.83
N VAL A 112 16.30 40.81 17.66
CA VAL A 112 16.34 42.27 17.63
C VAL A 112 16.91 42.75 18.97
N PRO A 113 17.94 43.62 19.01
CA PRO A 113 18.48 44.14 20.25
C PRO A 113 17.35 44.81 21.05
N ILE A 114 17.19 44.39 22.31
CA ILE A 114 16.32 45.09 23.25
C ILE A 114 17.07 46.36 23.64
N LEU A 115 16.57 47.53 23.20
CA LEU A 115 17.06 48.82 23.69
C LEU A 115 16.71 48.91 25.18
N ALA A 116 17.74 48.94 26.02
CA ALA A 116 17.66 49.21 27.46
C ALA A 116 17.68 50.72 27.73
#